data_AF-A0A399QQ77-F1
#
_entry.id   AF-A0A399QQ77-F1
#
_cell.length_a   1.000
_cell.length_b   1.000
_cell.length_c   1.000
_cell.angle_alpha   90.00
_cell.angle_beta   90.00
_cell.angle_gamma   90.00
#
_symmetry.space_group_name_H-M   'P 1'
#
loop_
_entity.id
_entity.type
_entity.pdbx_description
1 polymer ?
#
loop_
_entity_poly.entity_id
_entity_poly.type
_entity_poly.pdbx_seq_one_letter_code
_entity_poly.pdbx_strand_id
1 'polypeptide(L)'
;MVEHRFSFANAMLHFAQARGPGGFIWKYALAYLLAVLLMGGLAYVLFQPLIGLFTNVLLQVAQEAMSGDDIEVVMTREISGMAGRIVFSYIGLLLLTALVWSMFEAAIQRRYVREEGFSIGIGADEFRLLLVAFMWLLFNIVGYLASAIIAAILGAVIMGLGGGENFALGFSFPIVFLLAAFGWLYCTVRLAPAAGLTIRDSRLQFLNAWGASRGRFLPLFFAYVFLGIIFWIIFTVLYSGGAAATFSIFMANFGSIEQIEANPAELIFFVLQGRFIASLVGIYAVLLTINGLLAYVWAGPASLAAKTDPRGGGIAQAPDVFA
;
A
#
# COMPACT_ATOMS: atom_id res chain seq x y z
N MET A 1 7.96 -23.55 27.96
CA MET A 1 8.07 -22.10 28.15
C MET A 1 9.11 -21.59 27.17
N VAL A 2 8.71 -20.97 26.06
CA VAL A 2 9.67 -20.34 25.11
C VAL A 2 9.61 -18.85 25.40
N GLU A 3 10.69 -18.31 25.98
CA GLU A 3 10.84 -16.87 26.19
C GLU A 3 10.66 -16.13 24.86
N HIS A 4 9.79 -15.11 24.82
CA HIS A 4 9.70 -14.17 23.71
C HIS A 4 10.95 -13.26 23.68
N ARG A 5 12.13 -13.84 23.47
CA ARG A 5 13.34 -13.08 23.14
C ARG A 5 13.19 -12.52 21.73
N PHE A 6 13.35 -11.21 21.63
CA PHE A 6 13.39 -10.52 20.35
C PHE A 6 14.64 -10.97 19.57
N SER A 7 14.43 -11.67 18.46
CA SER A 7 15.47 -12.13 17.56
C SER A 7 15.01 -11.92 16.11
N PHE A 8 15.95 -11.85 15.17
CA PHE A 8 15.64 -11.71 13.74
C PHE A 8 14.68 -12.82 13.25
N ALA A 9 14.98 -14.08 13.58
CA ALA A 9 14.17 -15.23 13.16
C ALA A 9 12.74 -15.16 13.75
N ASN A 10 12.60 -14.77 15.02
CA ASN A 10 11.29 -14.63 15.65
C ASN A 10 10.51 -13.44 15.11
N ALA A 11 11.17 -12.33 14.77
CA ALA A 11 10.52 -11.17 14.15
C ALA A 11 10.00 -11.48 12.75
N MET A 12 10.80 -12.18 11.95
CA MET A 12 10.43 -12.60 10.59
C MET A 12 9.27 -13.60 10.59
N LEU A 13 9.27 -14.58 11.50
CA LEU A 13 8.27 -15.65 11.56
C LEU A 13 7.11 -15.34 12.52
N HIS A 14 7.01 -14.11 13.04
CA HIS A 14 6.02 -13.77 14.04
C HIS A 14 4.58 -14.03 13.55
N PHE A 15 4.33 -13.81 12.25
CA PHE A 15 3.04 -14.09 11.62
C PHE A 15 2.59 -15.55 11.74
N ALA A 16 3.53 -16.49 11.71
CA ALA A 16 3.29 -17.93 11.83
C ALA A 16 3.23 -18.39 13.30
N GLN A 17 3.87 -17.65 14.20
CA GLN A 17 3.93 -17.96 15.63
C GLN A 17 2.85 -17.23 16.45
N ALA A 18 2.02 -16.41 15.82
CA ALA A 18 0.99 -15.63 16.47
C ALA A 18 -0.12 -16.52 17.05
N ARG A 19 -0.27 -16.43 18.38
CA ARG A 19 -1.31 -17.14 19.14
C ARG A 19 -2.68 -16.50 18.97
N GLY A 20 -3.73 -17.29 19.24
CA GLY A 20 -5.13 -16.86 19.20
C GLY A 20 -6.04 -17.83 18.45
N PRO A 21 -7.36 -17.56 18.40
CA PRO A 21 -8.36 -18.47 17.84
C PRO A 21 -8.06 -18.94 16.41
N GLY A 22 -8.34 -20.20 16.10
CA GLY A 22 -8.20 -20.76 14.76
C GLY A 22 -9.09 -20.05 13.73
N GLY A 23 -8.65 -20.04 12.47
CA GLY A 23 -9.43 -19.49 11.35
C GLY A 23 -9.37 -17.98 11.14
N PHE A 24 -8.47 -17.27 11.83
CA PHE A 24 -8.27 -15.83 11.61
C PHE A 24 -7.89 -15.51 10.16
N ILE A 25 -6.93 -16.25 9.59
CA ILE A 25 -6.33 -15.94 8.27
C ILE A 25 -7.37 -16.00 7.15
N TRP A 26 -8.19 -17.05 7.09
CA TRP A 26 -9.19 -17.18 6.01
C TRP A 26 -10.33 -16.17 6.18
N LYS A 27 -10.77 -15.89 7.42
CA LYS A 27 -11.79 -14.86 7.70
C LYS A 27 -11.28 -13.46 7.31
N TYR A 28 -10.03 -13.17 7.66
CA TYR A 28 -9.35 -11.94 7.29
C TYR A 28 -9.22 -11.81 5.77
N ALA A 29 -8.74 -12.85 5.08
CA ALA A 29 -8.59 -12.83 3.62
C ALA A 29 -9.93 -12.63 2.90
N LEU A 30 -10.99 -13.33 3.34
CA LEU A 30 -12.32 -13.20 2.76
C LEU A 30 -12.91 -11.79 2.99
N ALA A 31 -12.79 -11.28 4.22
CA ALA A 31 -13.26 -9.94 4.53
C ALA A 31 -12.47 -8.85 3.79
N TYR A 32 -11.15 -9.03 3.65
CA TYR A 32 -10.29 -8.13 2.88
C TYR A 32 -10.68 -8.12 1.40
N LEU A 33 -10.87 -9.30 0.80
CA LEU A 33 -11.34 -9.40 -0.58
C LEU A 33 -12.69 -8.70 -0.76
N LEU A 34 -13.67 -8.96 0.12
CA LEU A 34 -14.98 -8.31 0.05
C LEU A 34 -14.86 -6.79 0.21
N ALA A 35 -14.07 -6.30 1.17
CA ALA A 35 -13.88 -4.88 1.38
C ALA A 35 -13.26 -4.19 0.17
N VAL A 36 -12.22 -4.78 -0.43
CA VAL A 36 -11.58 -4.22 -1.62
C VAL A 36 -12.49 -4.29 -2.85
N LEU A 37 -13.27 -5.37 -3.02
CA LEU A 37 -14.26 -5.45 -4.10
C LEU A 37 -15.35 -4.38 -3.95
N LEU A 38 -15.84 -4.16 -2.72
CA LEU A 38 -16.80 -3.09 -2.44
C LEU A 38 -16.20 -1.71 -2.68
N MET A 39 -14.94 -1.49 -2.28
CA MET A 39 -14.21 -0.25 -2.58
C MET A 39 -14.01 -0.07 -4.08
N GLY A 40 -13.69 -1.12 -4.82
CA GLY A 40 -13.55 -1.09 -6.27
C GLY A 40 -14.86 -0.78 -6.97
N GLY A 41 -15.96 -1.39 -6.53
CA GLY A 41 -17.31 -1.07 -7.02
C GLY A 41 -17.71 0.38 -6.71
N LEU A 42 -17.43 0.88 -5.50
CA LEU A 42 -17.66 2.27 -5.14
C LEU A 42 -16.79 3.23 -5.96
N ALA A 43 -15.52 2.91 -6.17
CA ALA A 43 -14.63 3.68 -7.02
C ALA A 43 -15.19 3.74 -8.46
N TYR A 44 -15.66 2.61 -9.00
CA TYR A 44 -16.33 2.58 -10.31
C TYR A 44 -17.53 3.53 -10.36
N VAL A 45 -18.39 3.55 -9.34
CA VAL A 45 -19.55 4.45 -9.26
C VAL A 45 -19.12 5.93 -9.16
N LEU A 46 -18.12 6.22 -8.34
CA LEU A 46 -17.61 7.60 -8.14
C LEU A 46 -16.94 8.16 -9.39
N PHE A 47 -16.22 7.31 -10.13
CA PHE A 47 -15.51 7.65 -11.37
C PHE A 47 -16.28 7.30 -12.65
N GLN A 48 -17.55 6.88 -12.54
CA GLN A 48 -18.38 6.49 -13.68
C GLN A 48 -18.42 7.54 -14.81
N PRO A 49 -18.54 8.86 -14.55
CA PRO A 49 -18.55 9.84 -15.63
C PRO A 49 -17.22 9.92 -16.38
N LEU A 50 -16.11 9.78 -15.65
CA LEU A 50 -14.77 9.78 -16.25
C LEU A 50 -14.60 8.54 -17.12
N ILE A 51 -14.97 7.37 -16.61
CA ILE A 51 -14.96 6.10 -17.36
C ILE A 51 -15.86 6.19 -18.60
N GLY A 52 -17.05 6.77 -18.45
CA GLY A 52 -18.01 6.98 -19.54
C GLY A 52 -17.45 7.91 -20.61
N LEU A 53 -16.78 8.99 -20.22
CA LEU A 53 -16.07 9.87 -21.16
C LEU A 53 -15.01 9.12 -21.96
N PHE A 54 -14.13 8.35 -21.29
CA PHE A 54 -13.12 7.54 -21.99
C PHE A 54 -13.78 6.53 -22.94
N THR A 55 -14.86 5.88 -22.51
CA THR A 55 -15.57 4.90 -23.33
C THR A 55 -16.23 5.56 -24.54
N ASN A 56 -16.84 6.74 -24.36
CA ASN A 56 -17.48 7.48 -25.45
C ASN A 56 -16.45 7.98 -26.47
N VAL A 57 -15.32 8.50 -26.02
CA VAL A 57 -14.21 8.91 -26.89
C VAL A 57 -13.66 7.71 -27.66
N LEU A 58 -13.44 6.57 -26.99
CA LEU A 58 -13.00 5.34 -27.64
C LEU A 58 -14.01 4.86 -28.70
N LEU A 59 -15.31 4.94 -28.42
CA LEU A 59 -16.35 4.58 -29.38
C LEU A 59 -16.38 5.54 -30.59
N GLN A 60 -16.19 6.84 -30.38
CA GLN A 60 -16.17 7.83 -31.45
C GLN A 60 -14.93 7.67 -32.35
N VAL A 61 -13.77 7.37 -31.77
CA VAL A 61 -12.57 7.01 -32.53
C VAL A 61 -12.77 5.72 -33.30
N ALA A 62 -13.38 4.70 -32.69
CA ALA A 62 -13.69 3.43 -33.36
C ALA A 62 -14.65 3.58 -34.55
N GLN A 63 -15.50 4.61 -34.53
CA GLN A 63 -16.45 4.93 -35.59
C GLN A 63 -15.86 5.89 -36.65
N GLU A 64 -14.56 6.20 -36.58
CA GLU A 64 -13.89 7.21 -37.42
C GLU A 64 -14.57 8.59 -37.36
N ALA A 65 -15.37 8.84 -36.32
CA ALA A 65 -16.18 10.05 -36.16
C ALA A 65 -15.40 11.21 -35.54
N MET A 66 -14.15 10.98 -35.09
CA MET A 66 -13.33 11.97 -34.40
C MET A 66 -11.86 11.84 -34.81
N SER A 67 -11.23 12.97 -35.14
CA SER A 67 -9.80 13.02 -35.51
C SER A 67 -8.90 13.12 -34.26
N GLY A 68 -7.61 12.79 -34.41
CA GLY A 68 -6.65 12.77 -33.30
C GLY A 68 -6.52 14.10 -32.54
N ASP A 69 -6.59 15.21 -33.25
CA ASP A 69 -6.46 16.57 -32.67
C ASP A 69 -7.74 16.99 -31.91
N ASP A 70 -8.91 16.45 -32.29
CA ASP A 70 -10.18 16.72 -31.61
C ASP A 70 -10.28 15.98 -30.26
N ILE A 71 -9.60 14.84 -30.12
CA ILE A 71 -9.58 14.04 -28.87
C ILE A 71 -9.06 14.89 -27.72
N GLU A 72 -7.91 15.54 -27.90
CA GLU A 72 -7.28 16.31 -26.81
C GLU A 72 -8.17 17.48 -26.36
N VAL A 73 -8.79 18.18 -27.32
CA VAL A 73 -9.68 19.31 -27.04
C VAL A 73 -10.93 18.86 -26.29
N VAL A 74 -11.59 17.80 -26.75
CA VAL A 74 -12.80 17.25 -26.10
C VAL A 74 -12.48 16.73 -24.70
N MET A 75 -11.42 15.94 -24.56
CA MET A 75 -10.98 15.38 -23.29
C MET A 75 -10.65 16.50 -22.28
N THR A 76 -9.88 17.50 -22.71
CA THR A 76 -9.47 18.60 -21.83
C THR A 76 -10.66 19.42 -21.37
N ARG A 77 -11.61 19.72 -22.27
CA ARG A 77 -12.82 20.49 -21.94
C ARG A 77 -13.70 19.76 -20.93
N GLU A 78 -13.98 18.49 -21.19
CA GLU A 78 -14.90 17.70 -20.37
C GLU A 78 -14.27 17.30 -19.02
N ILE A 79 -12.99 16.95 -18.99
CA ILE A 79 -12.26 16.69 -17.73
C ILE A 79 -12.21 17.97 -16.88
N SER A 80 -11.95 19.13 -17.49
CA SER A 80 -11.96 20.42 -16.77
C SER A 80 -13.34 20.73 -16.19
N GLY A 81 -14.42 20.45 -16.94
CA GLY A 81 -15.79 20.59 -16.46
C GLY A 81 -16.14 19.65 -15.29
N MET A 82 -15.50 18.47 -15.24
CA MET A 82 -15.69 17.47 -14.19
C MET A 82 -14.67 17.56 -13.05
N ALA A 83 -13.70 18.47 -13.12
CA ALA A 83 -12.56 18.53 -12.19
C ALA A 83 -13.00 18.57 -10.73
N GLY A 84 -14.02 19.37 -10.41
CA GLY A 84 -14.58 19.45 -9.05
C GLY A 84 -15.05 18.08 -8.53
N ARG A 85 -15.86 17.35 -9.33
CA ARG A 85 -16.35 16.02 -8.97
C ARG A 85 -15.20 15.02 -8.85
N ILE A 86 -14.23 15.04 -9.76
CA ILE A 86 -13.06 14.15 -9.73
C ILE A 86 -12.28 14.34 -8.42
N VAL A 87 -12.02 15.59 -8.04
CA VAL A 87 -11.32 15.92 -6.79
C VAL A 87 -12.11 15.45 -5.57
N PHE A 88 -13.42 15.71 -5.49
CA PHE A 88 -14.25 15.25 -4.36
C PHE A 88 -14.33 13.72 -4.29
N SER A 89 -14.47 13.04 -5.43
CA SER A 89 -14.44 11.58 -5.51
C SER A 89 -13.12 11.02 -5.01
N TYR A 90 -12.00 11.64 -5.38
CA TYR A 90 -10.66 11.22 -4.93
C TYR A 90 -10.48 11.41 -3.42
N ILE A 91 -10.87 12.57 -2.88
CA ILE A 91 -10.81 12.83 -1.43
C ILE A 91 -11.69 11.83 -0.66
N GLY A 92 -12.91 11.59 -1.13
CA GLY A 92 -13.81 10.60 -0.51
C GLY A 92 -13.22 9.20 -0.51
N LEU A 93 -12.62 8.78 -1.63
CA LEU A 93 -11.98 7.48 -1.74
C LEU A 93 -10.73 7.37 -0.86
N LEU A 94 -9.93 8.44 -0.74
CA LEU A 94 -8.76 8.48 0.15
C LEU A 94 -9.16 8.30 1.62
N LEU A 95 -10.18 9.03 2.08
CA LEU A 95 -10.68 8.92 3.45
C LEU A 95 -11.24 7.52 3.73
N LEU A 96 -11.99 6.96 2.79
CA LEU A 96 -12.50 5.60 2.90
C LEU A 96 -11.36 4.58 2.93
N THR A 97 -10.35 4.75 2.09
CA THR A 97 -9.17 3.88 2.05
C THR A 97 -8.43 3.92 3.39
N ALA A 98 -8.24 5.11 3.96
CA ALA A 98 -7.62 5.26 5.28
C ALA A 98 -8.44 4.58 6.38
N LEU A 99 -9.78 4.70 6.32
CA LEU A 99 -10.68 4.04 7.27
C LEU A 99 -10.58 2.51 7.15
N VAL A 100 -10.71 1.96 5.95
CA VAL A 100 -10.62 0.52 5.70
C VAL A 100 -9.25 -0.01 6.11
N TRP A 101 -8.17 0.69 5.76
CA TRP A 101 -6.83 0.36 6.22
C TRP A 101 -6.75 0.30 7.74
N SER A 102 -7.29 1.31 8.44
CA SER A 102 -7.28 1.35 9.92
C SER A 102 -8.06 0.19 10.55
N MET A 103 -9.16 -0.24 9.93
CA MET A 103 -9.98 -1.37 10.40
C MET A 103 -9.22 -2.70 10.27
N PHE A 104 -8.54 -2.91 9.15
CA PHE A 104 -7.73 -4.12 8.94
C PHE A 104 -6.46 -4.10 9.79
N GLU A 105 -5.76 -2.98 9.88
CA GLU A 105 -4.59 -2.83 10.74
C GLU A 105 -4.97 -3.06 12.22
N ALA A 106 -6.11 -2.54 12.68
CA ALA A 106 -6.61 -2.81 14.03
C ALA A 106 -6.84 -4.30 14.29
N ALA A 107 -7.46 -5.00 13.33
CA ALA A 107 -7.70 -6.44 13.44
C ALA A 107 -6.38 -7.23 13.51
N ILE A 108 -5.38 -6.85 12.71
CA ILE A 108 -4.04 -7.46 12.72
C ILE A 108 -3.34 -7.22 14.07
N GLN A 109 -3.34 -5.98 14.56
CA GLN A 109 -2.65 -5.62 15.79
C GLN A 109 -3.34 -6.22 17.03
N ARG A 110 -4.68 -6.30 17.07
CA ARG A 110 -5.42 -7.03 18.11
C ARG A 110 -5.02 -8.50 18.16
N ARG A 111 -4.85 -9.13 16.99
CA ARG A 111 -4.37 -10.51 16.90
C ARG A 111 -2.94 -10.66 17.45
N TYR A 112 -2.01 -9.81 17.04
CA TYR A 112 -0.62 -9.97 17.46
C TYR A 112 -0.35 -9.60 18.93
N VAL A 113 -1.02 -8.55 19.41
CA VAL A 113 -0.74 -7.96 20.72
C VAL A 113 -1.65 -8.53 21.80
N ARG A 114 -2.96 -8.64 21.54
CA ARG A 114 -3.97 -9.10 22.51
C ARG A 114 -4.41 -10.55 22.30
N GLU A 115 -3.92 -11.22 21.24
CA GLU A 115 -4.26 -12.62 20.89
C GLU A 115 -5.77 -12.85 20.63
N GLU A 116 -6.49 -11.79 20.25
CA GLU A 116 -7.93 -11.83 19.99
C GLU A 116 -8.30 -12.53 18.67
N GLY A 117 -9.58 -12.89 18.55
CA GLY A 117 -10.17 -13.41 17.31
C GLY A 117 -10.35 -12.34 16.24
N PHE A 118 -10.73 -12.76 15.03
CA PHE A 118 -10.99 -11.83 13.93
C PHE A 118 -12.27 -11.02 14.20
N SER A 119 -12.12 -9.71 14.29
CA SER A 119 -13.22 -8.75 14.40
C SER A 119 -12.90 -7.51 13.57
N ILE A 120 -13.90 -7.05 12.80
CA ILE A 120 -13.87 -5.78 12.07
C ILE A 120 -15.02 -4.94 12.61
N GLY A 121 -14.74 -3.68 12.90
CA GLY A 121 -15.72 -2.72 13.39
C GLY A 121 -15.17 -1.31 13.31
N ILE A 122 -15.99 -0.35 13.73
CA ILE A 122 -15.57 1.04 13.93
C ILE A 122 -15.64 1.31 15.43
N GLY A 123 -14.49 1.39 16.07
CA GLY A 123 -14.37 1.62 17.51
C GLY A 123 -13.20 2.54 17.85
N ALA A 124 -12.95 2.70 19.15
CA ALA A 124 -11.89 3.57 19.65
C ALA A 124 -10.50 3.16 19.14
N ASP A 125 -10.26 1.86 18.97
CA ASP A 125 -8.98 1.33 18.48
C ASP A 125 -8.74 1.66 17.00
N GLU A 126 -9.77 1.59 16.16
CA GLU A 126 -9.71 1.97 14.75
C GLU A 126 -9.48 3.48 14.58
N PHE A 127 -10.19 4.32 15.35
CA PHE A 127 -9.95 5.77 15.32
C PHE A 127 -8.54 6.15 15.79
N ARG A 128 -8.00 5.47 16.80
CA ARG A 128 -6.61 5.68 17.23
C ARG A 128 -5.63 5.32 16.12
N LEU A 129 -5.84 4.22 15.39
CA LEU A 129 -4.99 3.86 14.26
C LEU A 129 -5.16 4.78 13.05
N LEU A 130 -6.36 5.30 12.83
CA LEU A 130 -6.58 6.34 11.83
C LEU A 130 -5.79 7.61 12.16
N LEU A 131 -5.74 8.01 13.43
CA LEU A 131 -4.88 9.12 13.89
C LEU A 131 -3.39 8.78 13.71
N VAL A 132 -2.96 7.55 13.97
CA VAL A 132 -1.59 7.10 13.65
C VAL A 132 -1.30 7.20 12.15
N ALA A 133 -2.27 6.88 11.27
CA ALA A 133 -2.13 7.07 9.84
C ALA A 133 -1.99 8.55 9.45
N PHE A 134 -2.76 9.44 10.07
CA PHE A 134 -2.58 10.89 9.88
C PHE A 134 -1.22 11.40 10.39
N MET A 135 -0.71 10.86 11.49
CA MET A 135 0.64 11.17 11.97
C MET A 135 1.70 10.69 10.98
N TRP A 136 1.53 9.50 10.38
CA TRP A 136 2.38 9.03 9.29
C TRP A 136 2.28 9.93 8.06
N LEU A 137 1.09 10.39 7.69
CA LEU A 137 0.89 11.32 6.57
C LEU A 137 1.64 12.64 6.83
N LEU A 138 1.47 13.23 8.01
CA LEU A 138 2.18 14.44 8.41
C LEU A 138 3.70 14.22 8.42
N PHE A 139 4.15 13.08 8.95
CA PHE A 139 5.57 12.72 8.97
C PHE A 139 6.14 12.58 7.55
N ASN A 140 5.38 11.99 6.62
CA ASN A 140 5.78 11.91 5.21
C ASN A 140 5.82 13.28 4.54
N ILE A 141 4.86 14.18 4.81
CA ILE A 141 4.86 15.54 4.26
C ILE A 141 6.06 16.34 4.77
N VAL A 142 6.26 16.34 6.10
CA VAL A 142 7.41 17.01 6.73
C VAL A 142 8.71 16.42 6.19
N GLY A 143 8.75 15.10 6.00
CA GLY A 143 9.94 14.43 5.52
C GLY A 143 10.28 14.68 4.06
N TYR A 144 9.26 14.71 3.21
CA TYR A 144 9.39 15.12 1.83
C TYR A 144 9.91 16.55 1.72
N LEU A 145 9.32 17.48 2.50
CA LEU A 145 9.76 18.88 2.53
C LEU A 145 11.19 19.02 3.05
N ALA A 146 11.55 18.32 4.13
CA ALA A 146 12.91 18.33 4.66
C ALA A 146 13.92 17.80 3.63
N SER A 147 13.57 16.74 2.90
CA SER A 147 14.43 16.18 1.84
C SER A 147 14.59 17.15 0.68
N ALA A 148 13.51 17.82 0.27
CA ALA A 148 13.56 18.85 -0.77
C ALA A 148 14.45 20.04 -0.37
N ILE A 149 14.37 20.48 0.89
CA ILE A 149 15.24 21.54 1.43
C ILE A 149 16.71 21.09 1.45
N ILE A 150 16.99 19.88 1.93
CA ILE A 150 18.36 19.33 1.96
C ILE A 150 18.92 19.22 0.52
N ALA A 151 18.11 18.75 -0.42
CA ALA A 151 18.47 18.68 -1.84
C ALA A 151 18.74 20.05 -2.44
N ALA A 152 17.92 21.06 -2.13
CA ALA A 152 18.12 22.43 -2.59
C ALA A 152 19.43 23.04 -2.04
N ILE A 153 19.70 22.87 -0.74
CA ILE A 153 20.92 23.38 -0.09
C ILE A 153 22.16 22.71 -0.69
N LEU A 154 22.17 21.38 -0.77
CA LEU A 154 23.31 20.65 -1.30
C LEU A 154 23.53 20.93 -2.80
N GLY A 155 22.45 21.06 -3.57
CA GLY A 155 22.51 21.51 -4.96
C GLY A 155 23.15 22.89 -5.09
N ALA A 156 22.75 23.85 -4.26
CA ALA A 156 23.34 25.20 -4.26
C ALA A 156 24.82 25.19 -3.88
N VAL A 157 25.22 24.42 -2.86
CA VAL A 157 26.63 24.27 -2.46
C VAL A 157 27.47 23.71 -3.60
N ILE A 158 26.97 22.71 -4.31
CA ILE A 158 27.73 22.00 -5.35
C ILE A 158 27.84 22.83 -6.62
N MET A 159 26.81 23.61 -6.97
CA MET A 159 26.93 24.63 -8.01
C MET A 159 27.97 25.70 -7.62
N GLY A 160 28.01 26.10 -6.36
CA GLY A 160 29.00 27.06 -5.84
C GLY A 160 30.44 26.55 -5.84
N LEU A 161 30.65 25.22 -5.76
CA LEU A 161 31.98 24.58 -5.84
C LEU A 161 32.53 24.45 -7.27
N GLY A 162 31.82 24.96 -8.28
CA GLY A 162 32.29 24.99 -9.67
C GLY A 162 32.22 23.64 -10.40
N GLY A 163 31.48 22.64 -9.88
CA GLY A 163 31.34 21.33 -10.50
C GLY A 163 30.63 21.34 -11.87
N GLY A 164 29.98 22.44 -12.25
CA GLY A 164 29.14 22.50 -13.44
C GLY A 164 27.83 21.72 -13.27
N GLU A 165 26.86 22.01 -14.12
CA GLU A 165 25.49 21.44 -14.05
C GLU A 165 25.49 19.91 -14.15
N ASN A 166 26.39 19.35 -14.97
CA ASN A 166 26.55 17.91 -15.16
C ASN A 166 27.05 17.16 -13.91
N PHE A 167 27.90 17.79 -13.09
CA PHE A 167 28.37 17.20 -11.83
C PHE A 167 27.28 17.25 -10.75
N ALA A 168 26.54 18.37 -10.70
CA ALA A 168 25.40 18.52 -9.79
C ALA A 168 24.31 17.48 -10.11
N LEU A 169 23.90 17.34 -11.36
CA LEU A 169 22.85 16.39 -11.74
C LEU A 169 23.33 14.93 -11.72
N GLY A 170 24.59 14.66 -12.11
CA GLY A 170 25.11 13.29 -12.25
C GLY A 170 25.49 12.61 -10.93
N PHE A 171 26.09 13.33 -9.98
CA PHE A 171 26.62 12.72 -8.75
C PHE A 171 25.98 13.26 -7.49
N SER A 172 25.69 14.55 -7.42
CA SER A 172 25.16 15.09 -6.17
C SER A 172 23.74 14.67 -5.88
N PHE A 173 22.87 14.74 -6.89
CA PHE A 173 21.45 14.45 -6.73
C PHE A 173 21.21 13.00 -6.24
N PRO A 174 21.81 11.95 -6.82
CA PRO A 174 21.68 10.60 -6.29
C PRO A 174 22.22 10.43 -4.85
N ILE A 175 23.34 11.07 -4.51
CA ILE A 175 23.93 10.97 -3.17
C ILE A 175 22.99 11.58 -2.12
N VAL A 176 22.40 12.76 -2.40
CA VAL A 176 21.45 13.38 -1.47
C VAL A 176 20.22 12.51 -1.28
N PHE A 177 19.68 11.97 -2.38
CA PHE A 177 18.52 11.09 -2.31
C PHE A 177 18.81 9.80 -1.55
N LEU A 178 20.00 9.22 -1.71
CA LEU A 178 20.42 8.05 -0.94
C LEU A 178 20.55 8.37 0.55
N LEU A 179 21.20 9.48 0.91
CA LEU A 179 21.34 9.90 2.31
C LEU A 179 19.97 10.19 2.95
N ALA A 180 19.09 10.89 2.24
CA ALA A 180 17.71 11.12 2.67
C ALA A 180 16.98 9.78 2.83
N ALA A 181 17.08 8.87 1.86
CA ALA A 181 16.44 7.56 1.91
C ALA A 181 16.93 6.74 3.12
N PHE A 182 18.23 6.72 3.42
CA PHE A 182 18.77 6.05 4.62
C PHE A 182 18.28 6.71 5.92
N GLY A 183 18.22 8.04 5.97
CA GLY A 183 17.65 8.77 7.10
C GLY A 183 16.18 8.43 7.32
N TRP A 184 15.39 8.38 6.25
CA TRP A 184 13.98 7.97 6.29
C TRP A 184 13.81 6.54 6.72
N LEU A 185 14.60 5.64 6.14
CA LEU A 185 14.58 4.22 6.48
C LEU A 185 14.91 3.99 7.96
N TYR A 186 15.84 4.76 8.51
CA TYR A 186 16.15 4.72 9.93
C TYR A 186 14.94 5.15 10.79
N CYS A 187 14.30 6.25 10.43
CA CYS A 187 13.11 6.74 11.14
C CYS A 187 11.92 5.77 11.02
N THR A 188 11.68 5.22 9.83
CA THR A 188 10.52 4.36 9.59
C THR A 188 10.61 3.06 10.36
N VAL A 189 11.78 2.40 10.34
CA VAL A 189 12.01 1.18 11.12
C VAL A 189 11.88 1.45 12.62
N ARG A 190 12.33 2.62 13.10
CA ARG A 190 12.20 2.97 14.52
C ARG A 190 10.78 3.25 14.97
N LEU A 191 9.96 3.82 14.09
CA LEU A 191 8.55 4.16 14.36
C LEU A 191 7.59 3.03 13.97
N ALA A 192 8.05 1.98 13.30
CA ALA A 192 7.23 0.84 12.89
C ALA A 192 6.38 0.22 14.02
N PRO A 193 6.86 0.10 15.29
CA PRO A 193 6.05 -0.43 16.38
C PRO A 193 4.89 0.47 16.85
N ALA A 194 4.73 1.68 16.31
CA ALA A 194 3.74 2.66 16.78
C ALA A 194 2.30 2.16 16.74
N ALA A 195 1.91 1.43 15.68
CA ALA A 195 0.57 0.87 15.55
C ALA A 195 0.30 -0.19 16.63
N GLY A 196 1.23 -1.13 16.82
CA GLY A 196 1.14 -2.16 17.84
C GLY A 196 1.10 -1.61 19.28
N LEU A 197 1.94 -0.62 19.58
CA LEU A 197 1.95 0.05 20.89
C LEU A 197 0.65 0.81 21.17
N THR A 198 0.09 1.46 20.15
CA THR A 198 -1.16 2.22 20.27
C THR A 198 -2.34 1.32 20.63
N ILE A 199 -2.39 0.11 20.05
CA ILE A 199 -3.40 -0.90 20.37
C ILE A 199 -3.11 -1.55 21.73
N ARG A 200 -1.85 -1.88 22.03
CA ARG A 200 -1.47 -2.45 23.35
C ARG A 200 -1.92 -1.55 24.50
N ASP A 201 -1.56 -0.27 24.42
CA ASP A 201 -1.70 0.66 25.55
C ASP A 201 -3.00 1.48 25.48
N SER A 202 -3.85 1.23 24.46
CA SER A 202 -5.11 1.95 24.25
C SER A 202 -4.95 3.49 24.23
N ARG A 203 -3.79 3.98 23.82
CA ARG A 203 -3.40 5.39 23.82
C ARG A 203 -2.51 5.66 22.62
N LEU A 204 -2.56 6.88 22.06
CA LEU A 204 -1.69 7.26 20.94
C LEU A 204 -0.23 7.28 21.38
N GLN A 205 0.61 6.42 20.78
CA GLN A 205 2.02 6.25 21.17
C GLN A 205 3.02 6.40 20.02
N PHE A 206 2.69 7.21 19.01
CA PHE A 206 3.50 7.35 17.81
C PHE A 206 4.98 7.68 18.08
N LEU A 207 5.27 8.75 18.82
CA LEU A 207 6.66 9.14 19.13
C LEU A 207 7.31 8.26 20.19
N ASN A 208 6.51 7.65 21.08
CA ASN A 208 7.00 6.75 22.11
C ASN A 208 7.55 5.43 21.53
N ALA A 209 7.14 5.07 20.30
CA ALA A 209 7.67 3.93 19.55
C ALA A 209 9.19 4.01 19.32
N TRP A 210 9.76 5.22 19.31
CA TRP A 210 11.20 5.42 19.20
C TRP A 210 11.98 4.80 20.37
N GLY A 211 11.36 4.72 21.55
CA GLY A 211 11.95 4.06 22.71
C GLY A 211 11.90 2.53 22.63
N ALA A 212 10.84 1.97 22.07
CA ALA A 212 10.61 0.53 21.97
C ALA A 212 11.56 -0.17 20.98
N SER A 213 12.03 0.54 19.95
CA SER A 213 13.00 0.05 18.97
C SER A 213 14.48 0.26 19.39
N ARG A 214 14.73 0.89 20.55
CA ARG A 214 16.10 1.22 21.02
C ARG A 214 16.88 -0.05 21.37
N GLY A 215 18.02 -0.26 20.70
CA GLY A 215 18.87 -1.45 20.88
C GLY A 215 18.48 -2.66 20.03
N ARG A 216 17.40 -2.57 19.25
CA ARG A 216 16.87 -3.66 18.42
C ARG A 216 16.69 -3.29 16.95
N PHE A 217 17.28 -2.17 16.54
CA PHE A 217 17.16 -1.61 15.19
C PHE A 217 17.64 -2.59 14.12
N LEU A 218 18.84 -3.15 14.23
CA LEU A 218 19.45 -4.02 13.22
C LEU A 218 18.60 -5.28 12.96
N PRO A 219 18.19 -6.08 13.97
CA PRO A 219 17.34 -7.23 13.72
C PRO A 219 15.97 -6.86 13.12
N LEU A 220 15.38 -5.71 13.51
CA LEU A 220 14.11 -5.23 12.96
C LEU A 220 14.27 -4.80 11.49
N PHE A 221 15.34 -4.06 11.18
CA PHE A 221 15.69 -3.63 9.83
C PHE A 221 15.87 -4.83 8.90
N PHE A 222 16.72 -5.80 9.28
CA PHE A 222 16.95 -6.98 8.45
C PHE A 222 15.68 -7.82 8.27
N ALA A 223 14.81 -7.90 9.29
CA ALA A 223 13.52 -8.59 9.15
C ALA A 223 12.65 -7.94 8.06
N TYR A 224 12.56 -6.60 8.04
CA TYR A 224 11.83 -5.88 6.99
C TYR A 224 12.49 -5.99 5.62
N VAL A 225 13.83 -5.91 5.53
CA VAL A 225 14.53 -6.07 4.24
C VAL A 225 14.28 -7.47 3.67
N PHE A 226 14.39 -8.51 4.49
CA PHE A 226 14.19 -9.88 4.03
C PHE A 226 12.73 -10.16 3.63
N LEU A 227 11.76 -9.71 4.44
CA LEU A 227 10.34 -9.76 4.07
C LEU A 227 10.07 -8.95 2.79
N GLY A 228 10.70 -7.78 2.65
CA GLY A 228 10.58 -6.93 1.46
C GLY A 228 11.08 -7.64 0.20
N ILE A 229 12.22 -8.33 0.27
CA ILE A 229 12.75 -9.13 -0.85
C ILE A 229 11.79 -10.27 -1.19
N ILE A 230 11.29 -11.01 -0.19
CA ILE A 230 10.32 -12.09 -0.42
C ILE A 230 9.06 -11.53 -1.09
N PHE A 231 8.54 -10.42 -0.59
CA PHE A 231 7.33 -9.80 -1.13
C PHE A 231 7.56 -9.31 -2.55
N TRP A 232 8.72 -8.71 -2.82
CA TRP A 232 9.09 -8.28 -4.15
C TRP A 232 9.16 -9.44 -5.15
N ILE A 233 9.72 -10.59 -4.75
CA ILE A 233 9.73 -11.81 -5.57
C ILE A 233 8.29 -12.29 -5.81
N ILE A 234 7.47 -12.39 -4.76
CA ILE A 234 6.07 -12.83 -4.86
C ILE A 234 5.29 -11.91 -5.81
N PHE A 235 5.39 -10.59 -5.64
CA PHE A 235 4.73 -9.61 -6.52
C PHE A 235 5.23 -9.71 -7.96
N THR A 236 6.54 -9.86 -8.17
CA THR A 236 7.12 -10.00 -9.51
C THR A 236 6.58 -11.24 -10.20
N VAL A 237 6.55 -12.39 -9.52
CA VAL A 237 6.02 -13.65 -10.06
C VAL A 237 4.53 -13.54 -10.35
N LEU A 238 3.74 -13.00 -9.41
CA LEU A 238 2.29 -12.89 -9.58
C LEU A 238 1.89 -11.89 -10.65
N TYR A 239 2.56 -10.74 -10.71
CA TYR A 239 2.29 -9.72 -11.72
C TYR A 239 2.74 -10.19 -13.10
N SER A 240 3.92 -10.81 -13.21
CA SER A 240 4.40 -11.39 -14.47
C SER A 240 3.50 -12.54 -14.93
N GLY A 241 3.06 -13.39 -14.01
CA GLY A 241 2.11 -14.47 -14.29
C GLY A 241 0.72 -13.96 -14.72
N GLY A 242 0.21 -12.94 -14.04
CA GLY A 242 -1.06 -12.28 -14.40
C GLY A 242 -0.99 -11.56 -15.75
N ALA A 243 0.12 -10.88 -16.02
CA ALA A 243 0.39 -10.25 -17.31
C ALA A 243 0.51 -11.30 -18.43
N ALA A 244 1.26 -12.39 -18.20
CA ALA A 244 1.39 -13.48 -19.16
C ALA A 244 0.04 -14.18 -19.41
N ALA A 245 -0.79 -14.37 -18.39
CA ALA A 245 -2.13 -14.92 -18.54
C ALA A 245 -3.04 -14.00 -19.37
N THR A 246 -3.02 -12.69 -19.08
CA THR A 246 -3.77 -11.69 -19.85
C THR A 246 -3.30 -11.64 -21.31
N PHE A 247 -1.98 -11.64 -21.51
CA PHE A 247 -1.36 -11.65 -22.83
C PHE A 247 -1.66 -12.94 -23.60
N SER A 248 -1.71 -14.10 -22.93
CA SER A 248 -2.10 -15.37 -23.54
C SER A 248 -3.55 -15.34 -24.03
N ILE A 249 -4.48 -14.84 -23.21
CA ILE A 249 -5.87 -14.65 -23.62
C ILE A 249 -5.94 -13.70 -24.82
N PHE A 250 -5.18 -12.62 -24.80
CA PHE A 250 -5.10 -11.66 -25.89
C PHE A 250 -4.57 -12.29 -27.20
N MET A 251 -3.45 -13.00 -27.15
CA MET A 251 -2.84 -13.68 -28.29
C MET A 251 -3.72 -14.82 -28.84
N ALA A 252 -4.49 -15.49 -27.99
CA ALA A 252 -5.43 -16.53 -28.42
C ALA A 252 -6.60 -15.97 -29.26
N ASN A 253 -6.90 -14.67 -29.15
CA ASN A 253 -7.97 -14.03 -29.92
C ASN A 253 -7.47 -13.36 -31.20
N PHE A 254 -6.29 -12.72 -31.16
CA PHE A 254 -5.78 -11.92 -32.30
C PHE A 254 -4.63 -12.57 -33.08
N GLY A 255 -3.98 -13.61 -32.57
CA GLY A 255 -2.91 -14.34 -33.27
C GLY A 255 -1.59 -13.58 -33.49
N SER A 256 -1.62 -12.28 -33.80
CA SER A 256 -0.47 -11.39 -33.95
C SER A 256 -0.82 -9.93 -33.64
N ILE A 257 0.19 -9.10 -33.38
CA ILE A 257 0.02 -7.66 -33.14
C ILE A 257 -0.37 -6.92 -34.44
N GLU A 258 0.07 -7.41 -35.60
CA GLU A 258 -0.24 -6.81 -36.91
C GLU A 258 -1.74 -6.84 -37.24
N GLN A 259 -2.45 -7.90 -36.83
CA GLN A 259 -3.91 -7.98 -37.01
C GLN A 259 -4.67 -6.93 -36.19
N ILE A 260 -4.07 -6.47 -35.10
CA ILE A 260 -4.64 -5.50 -34.18
C ILE A 260 -4.48 -4.09 -34.72
N GLU A 261 -3.30 -3.78 -35.26
CA GLU A 261 -3.03 -2.52 -35.93
C GLU A 261 -3.91 -2.36 -37.19
N ALA A 262 -4.22 -3.47 -37.87
CA ALA A 262 -5.10 -3.48 -39.02
C ALA A 262 -6.59 -3.26 -38.67
N ASN A 263 -7.04 -3.66 -37.48
CA ASN A 263 -8.45 -3.59 -37.06
C ASN A 263 -8.61 -3.11 -35.60
N PRO A 264 -8.39 -1.82 -35.32
CA PRO A 264 -8.47 -1.27 -33.95
C PRO A 264 -9.88 -1.40 -33.33
N ALA A 265 -10.93 -1.45 -34.16
CA ALA A 265 -12.30 -1.66 -33.68
C ALA A 265 -12.51 -3.03 -33.02
N GLU A 266 -11.87 -4.08 -33.53
CA GLU A 266 -11.99 -5.44 -32.99
C GLU A 266 -11.35 -5.56 -31.60
N LEU A 267 -10.24 -4.86 -31.38
CA LEU A 267 -9.61 -4.72 -30.05
C LEU A 267 -10.55 -4.07 -29.04
N ILE A 268 -11.25 -3.00 -29.44
CA ILE A 268 -12.19 -2.30 -28.54
C ILE A 268 -13.35 -3.21 -28.16
N PHE A 269 -13.94 -3.93 -29.12
CA PHE A 269 -15.00 -4.90 -28.83
C PHE A 269 -14.51 -6.04 -27.93
N PHE A 270 -13.29 -6.53 -28.15
CA PHE A 270 -12.68 -7.58 -27.32
C PHE A 270 -12.48 -7.14 -25.87
N VAL A 271 -11.94 -5.94 -25.63
CA VAL A 271 -11.73 -5.41 -24.26
C VAL A 271 -13.06 -5.26 -23.51
N LEU A 272 -14.15 -4.99 -24.24
CA LEU A 272 -15.50 -4.89 -23.69
C LEU A 272 -16.20 -6.25 -23.52
N GLN A 273 -15.61 -7.36 -23.98
CA GLN A 273 -16.19 -8.67 -23.80
C GLN A 273 -16.21 -9.06 -22.31
N GLY A 274 -17.38 -9.53 -21.85
CA GLY A 274 -17.55 -9.99 -20.47
C GLY A 274 -16.57 -11.10 -20.05
N ARG A 275 -16.11 -11.95 -21.00
CA ARG A 275 -15.09 -12.98 -20.72
C ARG A 275 -13.73 -12.39 -20.40
N PHE A 276 -13.29 -11.38 -21.16
CA PHE A 276 -12.03 -10.69 -20.92
C PHE A 276 -12.08 -9.94 -19.59
N ILE A 277 -13.15 -9.17 -19.35
CA ILE A 277 -13.38 -8.46 -18.10
C ILE A 277 -13.42 -9.42 -16.90
N ALA A 278 -14.15 -10.54 -17.00
CA ALA A 278 -14.21 -11.53 -15.92
C ALA A 278 -12.84 -12.14 -15.61
N SER A 279 -12.02 -12.40 -16.63
CA SER A 279 -10.65 -12.91 -16.43
C SER A 279 -9.74 -11.90 -15.73
N LEU A 280 -9.82 -10.62 -16.12
CA LEU A 280 -9.07 -9.53 -15.49
C LEU A 280 -9.49 -9.34 -14.03
N VAL A 281 -10.80 -9.32 -13.77
CA VAL A 281 -11.35 -9.22 -12.40
C VAL A 281 -10.91 -10.41 -11.56
N GLY A 282 -10.89 -11.63 -12.12
CA GLY A 282 -10.41 -12.82 -11.43
C GLY A 282 -8.93 -12.74 -11.05
N ILE A 283 -8.06 -12.35 -11.99
CA ILE A 283 -6.62 -12.15 -11.73
C ILE A 283 -6.43 -11.06 -10.67
N TYR A 284 -7.12 -9.93 -10.81
CA TYR A 284 -7.01 -8.82 -9.89
C TYR A 284 -7.50 -9.18 -8.48
N ALA A 285 -8.59 -9.94 -8.35
CA ALA A 285 -9.09 -10.45 -7.08
C ALA A 285 -8.07 -11.33 -6.35
N VAL A 286 -7.35 -12.19 -7.09
CA VAL A 286 -6.26 -13.00 -6.52
C VAL A 286 -5.11 -12.11 -6.03
N LEU A 287 -4.69 -11.15 -6.85
CA LEU A 287 -3.62 -10.19 -6.48
C LEU A 287 -3.98 -9.39 -5.22
N LEU A 288 -5.22 -8.91 -5.12
CA LEU A 288 -5.70 -8.17 -3.96
C LEU A 288 -5.76 -9.04 -2.70
N THR A 289 -6.22 -10.28 -2.82
CA THR A 289 -6.26 -11.22 -1.68
C THR A 289 -4.85 -11.47 -1.15
N ILE A 290 -3.88 -11.67 -2.05
CA ILE A 290 -2.49 -11.85 -1.68
C ILE A 290 -1.93 -10.57 -1.04
N ASN A 291 -2.24 -9.38 -1.58
CA ASN A 291 -1.82 -8.12 -0.98
C ASN A 291 -2.29 -8.00 0.48
N GLY A 292 -3.54 -8.33 0.78
CA GLY A 292 -4.06 -8.34 2.14
C GLY A 292 -3.33 -9.31 3.07
N LEU A 293 -3.02 -10.53 2.59
CA LEU A 293 -2.23 -11.51 3.36
C LEU A 293 -0.80 -11.03 3.61
N LEU A 294 -0.17 -10.40 2.62
CA LEU A 294 1.15 -9.82 2.77
C LEU A 294 1.14 -8.66 3.77
N ALA A 295 0.07 -7.86 3.82
CA ALA A 295 -0.09 -6.82 4.85
C ALA A 295 -0.14 -7.42 6.26
N TYR A 296 -0.85 -8.54 6.46
CA TYR A 296 -0.85 -9.28 7.72
C TYR A 296 0.57 -9.74 8.13
N VAL A 297 1.34 -10.28 7.17
CA VAL A 297 2.72 -10.71 7.42
C VAL A 297 3.64 -9.52 7.70
N TRP A 298 3.47 -8.40 6.98
CA TRP A 298 4.27 -7.18 7.10
C TRP A 298 4.18 -6.55 8.49
N ALA A 299 3.01 -6.60 9.12
CA ALA A 299 2.80 -6.04 10.45
C ALA A 299 3.48 -6.85 11.58
N GLY A 300 3.94 -8.08 11.30
CA GLY A 300 4.50 -9.02 12.28
C GLY A 300 5.76 -8.53 13.02
N PRO A 301 6.82 -8.05 12.34
CA PRO A 301 8.02 -7.56 13.02
C PRO A 301 7.75 -6.37 13.95
N ALA A 302 6.90 -5.43 13.53
CA ALA A 302 6.49 -4.28 14.35
C ALA A 302 5.71 -4.69 15.60
N SER A 303 4.77 -5.63 15.46
CA SER A 303 3.94 -6.07 16.56
C SER A 303 4.74 -6.88 17.60
N LEU A 304 5.72 -7.68 17.17
CA LEU A 304 6.64 -8.35 18.11
C LEU A 304 7.49 -7.32 18.89
N ALA A 305 7.99 -6.28 18.21
CA ALA A 305 8.72 -5.21 18.88
C ALA A 305 7.84 -4.47 19.91
N ALA A 306 6.56 -4.26 19.61
CA ALA A 306 5.60 -3.72 20.55
C ALA A 306 5.32 -4.68 21.73
N LYS A 307 5.19 -5.99 21.48
CA LYS A 307 4.94 -6.99 22.55
C LYS A 307 6.13 -7.16 23.51
N THR A 308 7.35 -6.96 23.02
CA THR A 308 8.59 -7.20 23.77
C THR A 308 9.25 -5.91 24.27
N ASP A 309 8.53 -4.79 24.26
CA ASP A 309 9.00 -3.48 24.70
C ASP A 309 9.45 -3.50 26.18
N PRO A 310 10.69 -3.08 26.49
CA PRO A 310 11.23 -3.04 27.85
C PRO A 310 10.43 -2.14 28.81
N ARG A 311 9.70 -1.14 28.30
CA ARG A 311 8.95 -0.17 29.13
C ARG A 311 7.60 -0.70 29.60
N GLY A 312 7.03 -1.67 28.89
CA GLY A 312 5.72 -2.26 29.17
C GLY A 312 5.75 -3.51 30.06
N GLY A 313 6.91 -3.87 30.62
CA GLY A 313 7.01 -5.01 31.55
C GLY A 313 7.09 -6.40 30.89
N GLY A 314 7.32 -6.51 29.58
CA GLY A 314 7.72 -7.77 28.92
C GLY A 314 6.71 -8.93 28.94
N ILE A 315 5.50 -8.72 29.45
CA ILE A 315 4.43 -9.72 29.48
C ILE A 315 3.21 -9.06 28.86
N ALA A 316 2.55 -9.77 27.94
CA ALA A 316 1.22 -9.38 27.48
C ALA A 316 0.35 -9.14 28.72
N GLN A 317 -0.10 -7.90 28.93
CA GLN A 317 -1.28 -7.67 29.75
C GLN A 317 -2.49 -8.17 28.94
N ALA A 318 -2.62 -9.48 28.83
CA ALA A 318 -3.95 -10.06 28.74
C ALA A 318 -4.65 -9.63 30.04
N PRO A 319 -5.78 -8.92 29.97
CA PRO A 319 -6.45 -8.52 31.18
C PRO A 319 -7.02 -9.81 31.79
N ASP A 320 -6.57 -10.14 33.00
CA ASP A 320 -7.19 -11.15 33.87
C ASP A 320 -8.61 -10.67 34.25
N VAL A 321 -9.57 -10.72 33.31
CA VAL A 321 -10.98 -10.36 33.55
C VAL A 321 -11.86 -11.61 33.72
N PHE A 322 -11.28 -12.81 33.74
CA PHE A 322 -12.01 -14.01 34.14
C PHE A 322 -11.13 -14.94 34.95
N ALA A 323 -10.89 -14.56 36.21
CA ALA A 323 -10.66 -15.47 37.33
C ALA A 323 -11.27 -14.84 38.60
#